data_AF-A0A328FF42-F1
#
_entry.id   AF-A0A328FF42-F1
#
_cell.length_a   1.000
_cell.length_b   1.000
_cell.length_c   1.000
_cell.angle_alpha   90.00
_cell.angle_beta   90.00
_cell.angle_gamma   90.00
#
_symmetry.space_group_name_H-M   'P 1'
#
loop_
_entity.id
_entity.type
_entity.pdbx_description
1 polymer ?
#
loop_
_entity_poly.entity_id
_entity_poly.type
_entity_poly.pdbx_seq_one_letter_code
_entity_poly.pdbx_strand_id
1 'polypeptide(L)'
;MSDLNVCLTHDIDRVRKTHQYITKDLKMGRWHNLVPLLSGERPYWTFDDMAELESRYGAKSTIFFLHETIPFKLLSPGTWKLSLGRYSLREPEIGRLVRRLDAGGWEIGLHGSYRSYRDETLLEMEKKMLEDVLDNKVSGIRQHYLNLDEPDTWICQKKAGFSYDASLGRTDISGYKDGRMAPFIDETSRMAVIPLTIMECCLFNEVGHDKQKALKRAVEWMDHSQENGLYYTILWHQHMLNEKEFPGYRWVYEEILKECGRRKALFRLCRDVNVRSEGIRSKNGKA
;
A
#
# COMPACT_ATOMS: atom_id res chain seq x y z
N MET A 1 -22.09 17.49 7.56
CA MET A 1 -21.33 16.37 6.95
C MET A 1 -20.15 16.08 7.85
N SER A 2 -19.76 14.82 8.03
CA SER A 2 -18.59 14.50 8.84
C SER A 2 -17.29 14.91 8.10
N ASP A 3 -16.21 15.09 8.86
CA ASP A 3 -14.89 15.38 8.29
C ASP A 3 -14.39 14.18 7.49
N LEU A 4 -13.89 14.42 6.27
CA LEU A 4 -13.27 13.38 5.44
C LEU A 4 -11.85 13.11 5.97
N ASN A 5 -11.64 11.94 6.58
CA ASN A 5 -10.32 11.48 7.00
C ASN A 5 -9.74 10.54 5.94
N VAL A 6 -8.53 10.84 5.45
CA VAL A 6 -7.90 10.09 4.34
C VAL A 6 -6.56 9.54 4.78
N CYS A 7 -6.33 8.24 4.58
CA CYS A 7 -5.02 7.63 4.74
C CYS A 7 -4.48 7.26 3.36
N LEU A 8 -3.47 7.98 2.90
CA LEU A 8 -2.74 7.64 1.68
C LEU A 8 -1.66 6.62 2.04
N THR A 9 -1.56 5.55 1.26
CA THR A 9 -0.54 4.52 1.46
C THR A 9 0.08 4.08 0.15
N HIS A 10 1.36 3.71 0.19
CA HIS A 10 2.07 3.16 -0.96
C HIS A 10 2.81 1.88 -0.60
N ASP A 11 2.69 0.86 -1.44
CA ASP A 11 3.47 -0.37 -1.32
C ASP A 11 4.62 -0.33 -2.34
N ILE A 12 5.85 -0.40 -1.85
CA ILE A 12 7.05 -0.33 -2.67
C ILE A 12 7.48 -1.75 -3.04
N ASP A 13 6.78 -2.34 -4.00
CA ASP A 13 7.10 -3.69 -4.49
C ASP A 13 8.40 -3.71 -5.29
N ARG A 14 8.59 -2.70 -6.13
CA ARG A 14 9.67 -2.66 -7.13
C ARG A 14 10.18 -1.23 -7.29
N VAL A 15 11.50 -1.06 -7.33
CA VAL A 15 12.15 0.26 -7.51
C VAL A 15 12.88 0.39 -8.85
N ARG A 16 12.93 -0.70 -9.62
CA ARG A 16 13.58 -0.80 -10.94
C ARG A 16 12.77 -1.73 -11.83
N LYS A 17 12.74 -1.43 -13.13
CA LYS A 17 12.20 -2.35 -14.13
C LYS A 17 13.23 -3.43 -14.45
N THR A 18 12.83 -4.69 -14.41
CA THR A 18 13.69 -5.84 -14.74
C THR A 18 13.16 -6.63 -15.95
N HIS A 19 14.00 -7.52 -16.48
CA HIS A 19 13.78 -8.28 -17.72
C HIS A 19 12.45 -9.05 -17.79
N GLN A 20 11.86 -9.42 -16.65
CA GLN A 20 10.54 -10.06 -16.61
C GLN A 20 9.42 -9.16 -17.17
N TYR A 21 9.52 -7.85 -17.00
CA TYR A 21 8.55 -6.91 -17.59
C TYR A 21 8.82 -6.68 -19.07
N ILE A 22 10.08 -6.80 -19.53
CA ILE A 22 10.44 -6.81 -20.96
C ILE A 22 9.75 -7.98 -21.66
N THR A 23 9.87 -9.18 -21.11
CA THR A 23 9.25 -10.37 -21.72
C THR A 23 7.72 -10.31 -21.69
N LYS A 24 7.12 -9.70 -20.65
CA LYS A 24 5.68 -9.42 -20.60
C LYS A 24 5.27 -8.37 -21.64
N ASP A 25 5.99 -7.26 -21.74
CA ASP A 25 5.72 -6.18 -22.69
C ASP A 25 5.88 -6.66 -24.14
N LEU A 26 6.90 -7.47 -24.43
CA LEU A 26 7.09 -8.13 -25.73
C LEU A 26 5.89 -9.04 -26.08
N LYS A 27 5.46 -9.88 -25.13
CA LYS A 27 4.27 -10.74 -25.31
C LYS A 27 2.98 -9.94 -25.50
N MET A 28 2.89 -8.74 -24.93
CA MET A 28 1.73 -7.84 -25.04
C MET A 28 1.85 -6.82 -26.18
N GLY A 29 2.90 -6.90 -27.01
CA GLY A 29 3.12 -5.97 -28.12
C GLY A 29 3.44 -4.53 -27.70
N ARG A 30 3.90 -4.31 -26.46
CA ARG A 30 4.21 -2.99 -25.88
C ARG A 30 5.69 -2.62 -26.09
N TRP A 31 6.15 -2.67 -27.34
CA TRP A 31 7.56 -2.50 -27.71
C TRP A 31 8.18 -1.15 -27.27
N HIS A 32 7.36 -0.09 -27.20
CA HIS A 32 7.79 1.23 -26.73
C HIS A 32 8.26 1.24 -25.26
N ASN A 33 7.77 0.31 -24.43
CA ASN A 33 8.16 0.17 -23.03
C ASN A 33 9.54 -0.49 -22.84
N LEU A 34 10.22 -0.86 -23.93
CA LEU A 34 11.57 -1.45 -23.93
C LEU A 34 12.69 -0.39 -24.05
N VAL A 35 12.34 0.82 -24.53
CA VAL A 35 13.28 1.94 -24.71
C VAL A 35 13.99 2.35 -23.40
N PRO A 36 13.34 2.36 -22.21
CA PRO A 36 13.99 2.74 -20.95
C PRO A 36 15.21 1.91 -20.57
N LEU A 37 15.33 0.66 -21.04
CA LEU A 37 16.48 -0.20 -20.73
C LEU A 37 17.78 0.22 -21.41
N LEU A 38 17.69 1.01 -22.47
CA LEU A 38 18.83 1.48 -23.24
C LEU A 38 19.19 2.94 -22.91
N SER A 39 18.28 3.69 -22.27
CA SER A 39 18.42 5.13 -22.01
C SER A 39 18.84 5.48 -20.58
N GLY A 40 18.96 4.51 -19.67
CA GLY A 40 19.24 4.77 -18.25
C GLY A 40 18.05 5.39 -17.49
N GLU A 41 16.88 5.51 -18.12
CA GLU A 41 15.65 5.92 -17.45
C GLU A 41 15.29 4.93 -16.32
N ARG A 42 14.86 5.45 -15.17
CA ARG A 42 14.43 4.64 -14.01
C ARG A 42 12.90 4.68 -13.89
N PRO A 43 12.15 3.91 -14.72
CA PRO A 43 10.70 4.05 -14.85
C PRO A 43 9.90 3.77 -13.56
N TYR A 44 10.47 3.03 -12.59
CA TYR A 44 9.82 2.72 -11.30
C TYR A 44 10.37 3.58 -10.15
N TRP A 45 11.26 4.53 -10.44
CA TRP A 45 11.80 5.48 -9.47
C TRP A 45 11.00 6.78 -9.51
N THR A 46 9.74 6.72 -9.10
CA THR A 46 8.76 7.83 -9.14
C THR A 46 8.55 8.46 -7.75
N PHE A 47 9.53 8.31 -6.84
CA PHE A 47 9.40 8.76 -5.45
C PHE A 47 9.35 10.29 -5.32
N ASP A 48 10.11 11.00 -6.14
CA ASP A 48 10.10 12.47 -6.13
C ASP A 48 8.75 12.99 -6.65
N ASP A 49 8.26 12.42 -7.76
CA ASP A 49 6.93 12.68 -8.31
C ASP A 49 5.81 12.44 -7.28
N MET A 50 5.85 11.31 -6.57
CA MET A 50 4.91 10.97 -5.51
C MET A 50 4.96 12.00 -4.39
N ALA A 51 6.14 12.30 -3.87
CA ALA A 51 6.32 13.22 -2.76
C ALA A 51 5.92 14.66 -3.12
N GLU A 52 6.24 15.11 -4.33
CA GLU A 52 5.83 16.42 -4.85
C GLU A 52 4.32 16.49 -5.03
N LEU A 53 3.72 15.47 -5.66
CA LEU A 53 2.29 15.41 -5.90
C LEU A 53 1.50 15.48 -4.60
N GLU A 54 1.85 14.69 -3.59
CA GLU A 54 1.20 14.74 -2.27
C GLU A 54 1.44 16.08 -1.56
N SER A 55 2.67 16.60 -1.58
CA SER A 55 3.01 17.85 -0.89
C SER A 55 2.26 19.05 -1.47
N ARG A 56 1.96 19.07 -2.78
CA ARG A 56 1.12 20.11 -3.40
C ARG A 56 -0.28 20.21 -2.80
N TYR A 57 -0.79 19.14 -2.21
CA TYR A 57 -2.09 19.10 -1.54
C TYR A 57 -1.98 19.02 -0.01
N GLY A 58 -0.78 19.26 0.55
CA GLY A 58 -0.54 19.20 1.99
C GLY A 58 -0.65 17.79 2.58
N ALA A 59 -0.51 16.76 1.75
CA ALA A 59 -0.61 15.36 2.16
C ALA A 59 0.77 14.75 2.45
N LYS A 60 0.76 13.74 3.32
CA LYS A 60 1.82 12.77 3.53
C LYS A 60 1.18 11.39 3.57
N SER A 61 1.90 10.38 3.14
CA SER A 61 1.45 9.00 3.12
C SER A 61 2.28 8.08 4.03
N THR A 62 1.72 6.90 4.27
CA THR A 62 2.42 5.77 4.88
C THR A 62 2.96 4.87 3.78
N ILE A 63 4.27 4.60 3.80
CA ILE A 63 4.97 3.91 2.72
C ILE A 63 5.53 2.59 3.26
N PHE A 64 5.05 1.47 2.71
CA PHE A 64 5.46 0.13 3.10
C PHE A 64 6.57 -0.37 2.18
N PHE A 65 7.76 -0.65 2.73
CA PHE A 65 8.92 -1.12 1.96
C PHE A 65 9.11 -2.64 2.05
N LEU A 66 9.26 -3.29 0.88
CA LEU A 66 9.41 -4.73 0.73
C LEU A 66 10.88 -5.15 0.72
N HIS A 67 11.19 -6.21 1.46
CA HIS A 67 12.44 -6.96 1.30
C HIS A 67 12.15 -8.42 0.98
N GLU A 68 12.00 -8.74 -0.30
CA GLU A 68 11.64 -10.10 -0.72
C GLU A 68 12.88 -11.01 -0.84
N THR A 69 12.86 -12.14 -0.14
CA THR A 69 13.99 -13.09 -0.07
C THR A 69 13.72 -14.42 -0.77
N ILE A 70 12.51 -14.65 -1.28
CA ILE A 70 12.16 -15.91 -1.96
C ILE A 70 13.22 -16.26 -3.03
N PRO A 71 13.82 -17.46 -2.97
CA PRO A 71 14.85 -17.86 -3.91
C PRO A 71 14.26 -18.06 -5.30
N PHE A 72 15.00 -17.63 -6.32
CA PHE A 72 14.64 -17.91 -7.71
C PHE A 72 14.72 -19.40 -7.99
N LYS A 73 13.63 -19.94 -8.57
CA LYS A 73 13.53 -21.34 -9.00
C LYS A 73 13.15 -21.39 -10.47
N LEU A 74 14.11 -21.73 -11.33
CA LEU A 74 13.91 -21.79 -12.78
C LEU A 74 12.74 -22.70 -13.17
N LEU A 75 12.62 -23.86 -12.53
CA LEU A 75 11.55 -24.83 -12.78
C LEU A 75 10.21 -24.50 -12.08
N SER A 76 10.05 -23.28 -11.55
CA SER A 76 8.81 -22.84 -10.89
C SER A 76 8.37 -21.45 -11.37
N PRO A 77 7.89 -21.33 -12.62
CA PRO A 77 7.52 -20.05 -13.23
C PRO A 77 6.53 -19.20 -12.42
N GLY A 78 5.63 -19.83 -11.67
CA GLY A 78 4.70 -19.13 -10.78
C GLY A 78 5.38 -18.30 -9.69
N THR A 79 6.60 -18.67 -9.29
CA THR A 79 7.38 -17.96 -8.26
C THR A 79 8.31 -16.87 -8.81
N TRP A 80 8.43 -16.77 -10.14
CA TRP A 80 9.35 -15.82 -10.77
C TRP A 80 8.97 -14.37 -10.44
N LYS A 81 7.67 -14.07 -10.44
CA LYS A 81 7.17 -12.73 -10.09
C LYS A 81 7.61 -12.30 -8.69
N LEU A 82 7.71 -13.24 -7.74
CA LEU A 82 8.12 -12.99 -6.37
C LEU A 82 9.65 -12.90 -6.24
N SER A 83 10.38 -13.75 -6.95
CA SER A 83 11.84 -13.90 -6.80
C SER A 83 12.70 -12.96 -7.67
N LEU A 84 12.12 -12.38 -8.73
CA LEU A 84 12.82 -11.51 -9.66
C LEU A 84 12.39 -10.05 -9.52
N GLY A 85 13.32 -9.12 -9.76
CA GLY A 85 13.06 -7.67 -9.66
C GLY A 85 13.02 -7.10 -8.24
N ARG A 86 13.37 -7.90 -7.24
CA ARG A 86 13.57 -7.47 -5.86
C ARG A 86 14.65 -6.38 -5.75
N TYR A 87 14.53 -5.59 -4.69
CA TYR A 87 15.58 -4.70 -4.19
C TYR A 87 15.87 -5.07 -2.74
N SER A 88 17.00 -4.60 -2.23
CA SER A 88 17.35 -4.75 -0.82
C SER A 88 17.28 -3.40 -0.11
N LEU A 89 16.67 -3.40 1.07
CA LEU A 89 16.68 -2.27 2.00
C LEU A 89 18.10 -1.80 2.35
N ARG A 90 19.08 -2.71 2.29
CA ARG A 90 20.49 -2.41 2.59
C ARG A 90 21.22 -1.74 1.42
N GLU A 91 20.59 -1.60 0.25
CA GLU A 91 21.15 -0.82 -0.84
C GLU A 91 21.29 0.65 -0.42
N PRO A 92 22.47 1.29 -0.56
CA PRO A 92 22.69 2.64 -0.05
C PRO A 92 21.69 3.68 -0.58
N GLU A 93 21.24 3.54 -1.83
CA GLU A 93 20.24 4.44 -2.40
C GLU A 93 18.84 4.27 -1.79
N ILE A 94 18.46 3.04 -1.43
CA ILE A 94 17.19 2.75 -0.77
C ILE A 94 17.24 3.25 0.67
N GLY A 95 18.34 3.02 1.38
CA GLY A 95 18.51 3.57 2.72
C GLY A 95 18.48 5.09 2.76
N ARG A 96 19.11 5.77 1.78
CA ARG A 96 18.99 7.24 1.63
C ARG A 96 17.56 7.67 1.34
N LEU A 97 16.85 6.95 0.46
CA LEU A 97 15.46 7.24 0.13
C LEU A 97 14.55 7.13 1.36
N VAL A 98 14.64 6.03 2.10
CA VAL A 98 13.85 5.75 3.31
C VAL A 98 14.04 6.87 4.34
N ARG A 99 15.30 7.19 4.68
CA ARG A 99 15.60 8.27 5.64
C ARG A 99 15.15 9.64 5.17
N ARG A 100 15.25 9.93 3.86
CA ARG A 100 14.78 11.20 3.28
C ARG A 100 13.26 11.34 3.39
N LEU A 101 12.51 10.26 3.13
CA LEU A 101 11.05 10.26 3.24
C LEU A 101 10.61 10.41 4.70
N ASP A 102 11.22 9.68 5.63
CA ASP A 102 10.95 9.81 7.06
C ASP A 102 11.21 11.24 7.57
N ALA A 103 12.38 11.80 7.24
CA ALA A 103 12.71 13.19 7.58
C ALA A 103 11.77 14.22 6.93
N GLY A 104 11.12 13.86 5.82
CA GLY A 104 10.11 14.67 5.13
C GLY A 104 8.70 14.56 5.72
N GLY A 105 8.50 13.73 6.75
CA GLY A 105 7.24 13.56 7.46
C GLY A 105 6.35 12.43 6.93
N TRP A 106 6.83 11.60 5.99
CA TRP A 106 6.15 10.37 5.60
C TRP A 106 6.35 9.30 6.67
N GLU A 107 5.36 8.42 6.83
CA GLU A 107 5.52 7.26 7.70
C GLU A 107 6.17 6.11 6.93
N ILE A 108 7.11 5.42 7.57
CA ILE A 108 7.77 4.23 7.02
C ILE A 108 7.22 2.98 7.73
N GLY A 109 6.65 2.06 6.95
CA GLY A 109 6.14 0.77 7.40
C GLY A 109 6.87 -0.40 6.72
N LEU A 110 6.74 -1.60 7.28
CA LEU A 110 7.22 -2.82 6.63
C LEU A 110 6.19 -3.30 5.59
N HIS A 111 6.63 -3.60 4.38
CA HIS A 111 5.86 -4.46 3.49
C HIS A 111 6.36 -5.89 3.67
N GLY A 112 5.65 -6.68 4.48
CA GLY A 112 6.09 -8.04 4.85
C GLY A 112 6.25 -8.92 3.62
N SER A 113 7.34 -9.68 3.54
CA SER A 113 7.58 -10.56 2.38
C SER A 113 6.48 -11.61 2.24
N TYR A 114 6.34 -12.17 1.05
CA TYR A 114 5.19 -13.05 0.75
C TYR A 114 5.07 -14.26 1.69
N ARG A 115 6.20 -14.76 2.22
CA ARG A 115 6.23 -15.89 3.16
C ARG A 115 6.18 -15.48 4.64
N SER A 116 6.33 -14.19 4.95
CA SER A 116 6.40 -13.70 6.33
C SER A 116 5.06 -13.77 7.07
N TYR A 117 3.94 -13.87 6.35
CA TYR A 117 2.60 -13.76 6.94
C TYR A 117 2.30 -14.73 8.10
N ARG A 118 2.96 -15.90 8.17
CA ARG A 118 2.83 -16.85 9.30
C ARG A 118 4.17 -17.16 9.97
N ASP A 119 5.17 -16.31 9.76
CA ASP A 119 6.53 -16.52 10.23
C ASP A 119 6.99 -15.31 11.06
N GLU A 120 6.79 -15.44 12.37
CA GLU A 120 7.18 -14.44 13.38
C GLU A 120 8.67 -14.08 13.30
N THR A 121 9.56 -15.07 13.17
CA THR A 121 11.00 -14.85 13.10
C THR A 121 11.41 -14.11 11.82
N LEU A 122 10.79 -14.45 10.69
CA LEU A 122 11.01 -13.73 9.44
C LEU A 122 10.54 -12.28 9.54
N LEU A 123 9.36 -12.04 10.12
CA LEU A 123 8.84 -10.68 10.36
C LEU A 123 9.75 -9.86 11.26
N GLU A 124 10.26 -10.43 12.36
CA GLU A 124 11.21 -9.77 13.26
C GLU A 124 12.51 -9.39 12.54
N MET A 125 13.05 -10.30 11.72
CA MET A 125 14.26 -10.05 10.95
C MET A 125 14.05 -8.94 9.91
N GLU A 126 12.94 -8.97 9.17
CA GLU A 126 12.60 -7.96 8.16
C GLU A 126 12.37 -6.59 8.80
N LYS A 127 11.61 -6.56 9.90
CA LYS A 127 11.38 -5.35 10.69
C LYS A 127 12.69 -4.77 11.19
N LYS A 128 13.53 -5.58 11.84
CA LYS A 128 14.84 -5.14 12.35
C LYS A 128 15.70 -4.58 11.23
N MET A 129 15.70 -5.21 10.05
CA MET A 129 16.46 -4.69 8.92
C MET A 129 16.01 -3.30 8.49
N LEU A 130 14.69 -3.05 8.46
CA LEU A 130 14.15 -1.74 8.11
C LEU A 130 14.45 -0.72 9.21
N GLU A 131 14.29 -1.08 10.48
CA GLU A 131 14.63 -0.22 11.63
C GLU A 131 16.13 0.14 11.63
N ASP A 132 17.03 -0.80 11.34
CA ASP A 132 18.47 -0.54 11.23
C ASP A 132 18.80 0.46 10.10
N VAL A 133 18.02 0.45 9.01
CA VAL A 133 18.20 1.38 7.86
C VAL A 133 17.60 2.75 8.15
N LEU A 134 16.45 2.78 8.82
CA LEU A 134 15.68 3.95 9.17
C LEU A 134 16.29 4.71 10.36
N ASP A 135 16.94 4.01 11.28
CA ASP A 135 17.35 4.49 12.61
C ASP A 135 16.16 4.97 13.46
N ASN A 136 15.02 4.29 13.30
CA ASN A 136 13.78 4.58 14.03
C ASN A 136 12.92 3.31 14.12
N LYS A 137 11.94 3.31 15.04
CA LYS A 137 10.99 2.20 15.19
C LYS A 137 10.02 2.12 14.03
N VAL A 138 9.71 0.90 13.59
CA VAL A 138 8.69 0.63 12.58
C VAL A 138 7.45 0.07 13.27
N SER A 139 6.37 0.85 13.26
CA SER A 139 5.12 0.51 13.96
C SER A 139 4.13 -0.25 13.11
N GLY A 140 4.18 -0.08 11.79
CA GLY A 140 3.17 -0.55 10.85
C GLY A 140 3.64 -1.64 9.90
N ILE A 141 2.70 -2.49 9.49
CA ILE A 141 2.91 -3.49 8.45
C ILE A 141 1.75 -3.56 7.47
N ARG A 142 2.07 -3.88 6.22
CA ARG A 142 1.13 -4.46 5.25
C ARG A 142 1.77 -5.69 4.61
N GLN A 143 1.04 -6.78 4.46
CA GLN A 143 1.54 -8.00 3.82
C GLN A 143 1.49 -7.90 2.31
N HIS A 144 2.57 -8.34 1.64
CA HIS A 144 2.63 -8.45 0.19
C HIS A 144 1.48 -9.34 -0.31
N TYR A 145 0.78 -8.90 -1.36
CA TYR A 145 -0.47 -9.49 -1.88
C TYR A 145 -1.68 -9.43 -0.93
N LEU A 146 -1.65 -8.61 0.12
CA LEU A 146 -2.65 -8.64 1.19
C LEU A 146 -2.78 -10.07 1.79
N ASN A 147 -1.67 -10.81 1.81
CA ASN A 147 -1.63 -12.21 2.22
C ASN A 147 -1.90 -12.32 3.72
N LEU A 148 -3.14 -12.63 4.07
CA LEU A 148 -3.66 -12.56 5.43
C LEU A 148 -4.44 -13.84 5.76
N ASP A 149 -3.95 -14.54 6.78
CA ASP A 149 -4.59 -15.69 7.42
C ASP A 149 -4.96 -15.30 8.85
N GLU A 150 -6.26 -15.12 9.10
CA GLU A 150 -6.78 -14.52 10.33
C GLU A 150 -7.14 -15.62 11.35
N PRO A 151 -6.75 -15.50 12.65
CA PRO A 151 -5.97 -14.42 13.25
C PRO A 151 -4.45 -14.66 13.25
N ASP A 152 -3.97 -15.80 12.72
CA ASP A 152 -2.58 -16.25 12.80
C ASP A 152 -1.56 -15.20 12.35
N THR A 153 -1.86 -14.49 11.26
CA THR A 153 -1.00 -13.44 10.70
C THR A 153 -0.86 -12.29 11.66
N TRP A 154 -1.98 -11.81 12.22
CA TRP A 154 -1.96 -10.72 13.18
C TRP A 154 -1.27 -11.11 14.49
N ILE A 155 -1.38 -12.37 14.92
CA ILE A 155 -0.63 -12.89 16.07
C ILE A 155 0.87 -12.79 15.81
N CYS A 156 1.34 -13.29 14.66
CA CYS A 156 2.76 -13.24 14.29
C CYS A 156 3.27 -11.80 14.21
N GLN A 157 2.50 -10.91 13.57
CA GLN A 157 2.85 -9.49 13.48
C GLN A 157 2.89 -8.80 14.85
N LYS A 158 1.93 -9.11 15.74
CA LYS A 158 1.92 -8.51 17.08
C LYS A 158 3.15 -8.92 17.89
N LYS A 159 3.52 -10.20 17.81
CA LYS A 159 4.71 -10.73 18.49
C LYS A 159 6.01 -10.15 17.94
N ALA A 160 6.10 -9.96 16.62
CA ALA A 160 7.19 -9.21 15.98
C ALA A 160 7.19 -7.70 16.36
N GLY A 161 6.23 -7.26 17.18
CA GLY A 161 6.17 -5.93 17.77
C GLY A 161 5.54 -4.87 16.87
N PHE A 162 4.74 -5.25 15.88
CA PHE A 162 3.93 -4.29 15.13
C PHE A 162 2.75 -3.80 15.97
N SER A 163 2.43 -2.53 15.81
CA SER A 163 1.30 -1.88 16.49
C SER A 163 0.02 -2.00 15.70
N TYR A 164 0.10 -1.89 14.36
CA TYR A 164 -1.02 -2.00 13.46
C TYR A 164 -0.70 -2.80 12.17
N ASP A 165 -1.75 -3.36 11.57
CA ASP A 165 -1.77 -4.02 10.26
C ASP A 165 -2.70 -3.26 9.30
N ALA A 166 -2.27 -3.08 8.06
CA ALA A 166 -3.05 -2.45 7.00
C ALA A 166 -3.32 -3.40 5.82
N SER A 167 -3.34 -4.72 6.08
CA SER A 167 -3.47 -5.77 5.04
C SER A 167 -4.91 -6.17 4.76
N LEU A 168 -5.85 -5.86 5.64
CA LEU A 168 -7.24 -6.26 5.48
C LEU A 168 -7.90 -5.49 4.32
N GLY A 169 -7.93 -6.09 3.12
CA GLY A 169 -8.48 -5.47 1.93
C GLY A 169 -8.89 -6.48 0.86
N ARG A 170 -9.58 -6.00 -0.16
CA ARG A 170 -9.96 -6.79 -1.33
C ARG A 170 -8.85 -6.76 -2.39
N THR A 171 -8.67 -7.89 -3.08
CA THR A 171 -7.70 -8.05 -4.16
C THR A 171 -8.33 -8.12 -5.55
N ASP A 172 -9.66 -8.02 -5.64
CA ASP A 172 -10.44 -8.24 -6.86
C ASP A 172 -11.21 -7.00 -7.32
N ILE A 173 -11.84 -6.25 -6.41
CA ILE A 173 -12.55 -5.01 -6.68
C ILE A 173 -12.33 -3.98 -5.56
N SER A 174 -12.72 -2.73 -5.81
CA SER A 174 -12.67 -1.68 -4.78
C SER A 174 -13.73 -1.90 -3.68
N GLY A 175 -13.41 -1.50 -2.45
CA GLY A 175 -14.28 -1.61 -1.28
C GLY A 175 -13.72 -2.46 -0.14
N TYR A 176 -14.50 -2.55 0.94
CA TYR A 176 -14.10 -3.20 2.18
C TYR A 176 -14.24 -4.73 2.12
N LYS A 177 -13.27 -5.44 2.70
CA LYS A 177 -13.30 -6.90 2.85
C LYS A 177 -14.21 -7.29 4.02
N ASP A 178 -15.08 -8.28 3.81
CA ASP A 178 -16.00 -8.86 4.80
C ASP A 178 -16.88 -7.85 5.56
N GLY A 179 -17.17 -6.69 4.96
CA GLY A 179 -17.96 -5.63 5.60
C GLY A 179 -17.26 -4.92 6.77
N ARG A 180 -15.96 -5.16 6.98
CA ARG A 180 -15.16 -4.52 8.04
C ARG A 180 -14.64 -3.19 7.56
N MET A 181 -15.41 -2.14 7.85
CA MET A 181 -15.22 -0.81 7.26
C MET A 181 -14.40 0.14 8.12
N ALA A 182 -14.49 0.01 9.45
CA ALA A 182 -13.81 0.89 10.39
C ALA A 182 -12.56 0.21 10.97
N PRO A 183 -11.52 0.98 11.35
CA PRO A 183 -10.41 0.44 12.12
C PRO A 183 -10.89 -0.18 13.43
N PHE A 184 -10.40 -1.38 13.74
CA PHE A 184 -10.76 -2.14 14.94
C PHE A 184 -9.53 -2.79 15.58
N ILE A 185 -9.67 -3.23 16.83
CA ILE A 185 -8.66 -4.05 17.50
C ILE A 185 -9.11 -5.49 17.41
N ASP A 186 -8.34 -6.35 16.75
CA ASP A 186 -8.60 -7.78 16.72
C ASP A 186 -8.59 -8.36 18.15
N GLU A 187 -9.58 -9.18 18.48
CA GLU A 187 -9.79 -9.64 19.84
C GLU A 187 -8.69 -10.60 20.31
N THR A 188 -8.19 -11.44 19.40
CA THR A 188 -7.24 -12.51 19.71
C THR A 188 -5.81 -11.98 19.76
N SER A 189 -5.36 -11.33 18.69
CA SER A 189 -3.99 -10.82 18.56
C SER A 189 -3.78 -9.46 19.22
N ARG A 190 -4.87 -8.73 19.55
CA ARG A 190 -4.82 -7.32 19.97
C ARG A 190 -4.16 -6.40 18.92
N MET A 191 -4.14 -6.84 17.66
CA MET A 191 -3.64 -6.04 16.55
C MET A 191 -4.63 -4.93 16.21
N ALA A 192 -4.13 -3.71 16.03
CA ALA A 192 -4.93 -2.65 15.44
C ALA A 192 -5.00 -2.89 13.93
N VAL A 193 -6.19 -3.08 13.37
CA VAL A 193 -6.38 -3.38 11.95
C VAL A 193 -6.99 -2.16 11.28
N ILE A 194 -6.38 -1.72 10.19
CA ILE A 194 -6.84 -0.60 9.36
C ILE A 194 -7.31 -1.18 8.01
N PRO A 195 -8.62 -1.31 7.79
CA PRO A 195 -9.15 -1.83 6.53
C PRO A 195 -8.76 -0.96 5.33
N LEU A 196 -8.51 -1.59 4.18
CA LEU A 196 -8.25 -0.94 2.91
C LEU A 196 -9.56 -0.65 2.15
N THR A 197 -9.77 0.59 1.71
CA THR A 197 -10.93 0.97 0.91
C THR A 197 -10.67 0.76 -0.58
N ILE A 198 -9.59 1.34 -1.12
CA ILE A 198 -9.26 1.21 -2.55
C ILE A 198 -7.79 0.83 -2.75
N MET A 199 -7.55 -0.06 -3.72
CA MET A 199 -6.24 -0.35 -4.29
C MET A 199 -6.30 -0.05 -5.78
N GLU A 200 -5.31 0.67 -6.32
CA GLU A 200 -5.37 1.19 -7.68
C GLU A 200 -5.59 0.11 -8.74
N CYS A 201 -4.92 -1.05 -8.62
CA CYS A 201 -5.10 -2.14 -9.57
C CYS A 201 -6.52 -2.73 -9.55
N CYS A 202 -7.14 -2.90 -8.38
CA CYS A 202 -8.53 -3.35 -8.28
C CYS A 202 -9.50 -2.32 -8.87
N LEU A 203 -9.29 -1.05 -8.53
CA LEU A 203 -10.11 0.07 -9.00
C LEU A 203 -10.12 0.14 -10.54
N PHE A 204 -8.96 0.04 -11.18
CA PHE A 204 -8.86 0.08 -12.64
C PHE A 204 -9.37 -1.20 -13.30
N ASN A 205 -9.09 -2.39 -12.73
CA ASN A 205 -9.57 -3.65 -13.27
C ASN A 205 -11.12 -3.70 -13.28
N GLU A 206 -11.76 -3.23 -12.21
CA GLU A 206 -13.22 -3.21 -12.05
C GLU A 206 -13.94 -2.44 -13.17
N VAL A 207 -13.29 -1.41 -13.72
CA VAL A 207 -13.88 -0.51 -14.73
C VAL A 207 -13.28 -0.67 -16.12
N GLY A 208 -12.56 -1.76 -16.37
CA GLY A 208 -11.94 -2.04 -17.68
C GLY A 208 -10.85 -1.03 -18.05
N HIS A 209 -10.09 -0.55 -17.07
CA HIS A 209 -9.01 0.44 -17.20
C HIS A 209 -9.44 1.83 -17.73
N ASP A 210 -10.72 2.16 -17.69
CA ASP A 210 -11.20 3.51 -18.00
C ASP A 210 -10.92 4.47 -16.84
N LYS A 211 -10.04 5.44 -17.06
CA LYS A 211 -9.60 6.39 -16.02
C LYS A 211 -10.75 7.27 -15.47
N GLN A 212 -11.73 7.64 -16.30
CA GLN A 212 -12.85 8.47 -15.85
C GLN A 212 -13.78 7.67 -14.93
N LYS A 213 -14.05 6.41 -15.29
CA LYS A 213 -14.82 5.49 -14.44
C LYS A 213 -14.06 5.13 -13.16
N ALA A 214 -12.74 4.98 -13.23
CA ALA A 214 -11.91 4.73 -12.05
C ALA A 214 -11.98 5.90 -11.06
N LEU A 215 -11.84 7.14 -11.56
CA LEU A 215 -12.02 8.33 -10.73
C LEU A 215 -13.43 8.38 -10.12
N LYS A 216 -14.47 8.15 -10.93
CA LYS A 216 -15.85 8.13 -10.45
C LYS A 216 -16.02 7.12 -9.30
N ARG A 217 -15.50 5.90 -9.46
CA ARG A 217 -15.59 4.86 -8.42
C ARG A 217 -14.78 5.22 -7.17
N ALA A 218 -13.62 5.86 -7.32
CA ALA A 218 -12.84 6.35 -6.18
C ALA A 218 -13.63 7.40 -5.39
N VAL A 219 -14.26 8.35 -6.07
CA VAL A 219 -15.11 9.39 -5.45
C VAL A 219 -16.34 8.78 -4.78
N GLU A 220 -17.00 7.78 -5.38
CA GLU A 220 -18.12 7.06 -4.76
C GLU A 220 -17.71 6.43 -3.40
N TRP A 221 -16.51 5.85 -3.30
CA TRP A 221 -15.99 5.35 -2.02
C TRP A 221 -15.56 6.44 -1.04
N MET A 222 -15.07 7.58 -1.55
CA MET A 222 -14.78 8.76 -0.74
C MET A 222 -16.05 9.33 -0.12
N ASP A 223 -17.13 9.46 -0.91
CA ASP A 223 -18.46 9.88 -0.47
C ASP A 223 -18.97 8.93 0.62
N HIS A 224 -18.98 7.62 0.35
CA HIS A 224 -19.41 6.62 1.32
C HIS A 224 -18.62 6.72 2.63
N SER A 225 -17.30 6.91 2.56
CA SER A 225 -16.46 7.02 3.76
C SER A 225 -16.78 8.28 4.56
N GLN A 226 -16.96 9.41 3.88
CA GLN A 226 -17.32 10.68 4.51
C GLN A 226 -18.74 10.67 5.10
N GLU A 227 -19.70 10.05 4.45
CA GLU A 227 -21.08 9.94 4.95
C GLU A 227 -21.16 9.10 6.22
N ASN A 228 -20.32 8.07 6.33
CA ASN A 228 -20.31 7.13 7.45
C ASN A 228 -19.24 7.44 8.52
N GLY A 229 -18.48 8.53 8.38
CA GLY A 229 -17.43 8.91 9.32
C GLY A 229 -16.28 7.88 9.41
N LEU A 230 -15.98 7.22 8.30
CA LEU A 230 -14.93 6.23 8.16
C LEU A 230 -13.61 6.88 7.70
N TYR A 231 -12.50 6.15 7.86
CA TYR A 231 -11.25 6.51 7.18
C TYR A 231 -11.32 6.02 5.74
N TYR A 232 -11.09 6.92 4.79
CA TYR A 232 -10.90 6.57 3.40
C TYR A 232 -9.44 6.19 3.16
N THR A 233 -9.16 4.89 3.03
CA THR A 233 -7.79 4.38 2.93
C THR A 233 -7.47 3.97 1.50
N ILE A 234 -6.35 4.47 0.99
CA ILE A 234 -5.93 4.34 -0.41
C ILE A 234 -4.59 3.62 -0.44
N LEU A 235 -4.50 2.54 -1.20
CA LEU A 235 -3.25 1.95 -1.63
C LEU A 235 -2.99 2.35 -3.08
N TRP A 236 -1.85 3.00 -3.30
CA TRP A 236 -1.33 3.31 -4.62
C TRP A 236 0.10 2.78 -4.76
N HIS A 237 0.38 1.92 -5.73
CA HIS A 237 1.76 1.55 -6.00
C HIS A 237 2.48 2.69 -6.74
N GLN A 238 3.52 3.25 -6.13
CA GLN A 238 4.29 4.38 -6.64
C GLN A 238 4.71 4.27 -8.12
N HIS A 239 5.11 3.08 -8.58
CA HIS A 239 5.61 2.85 -9.93
C HIS A 239 4.51 2.99 -10.99
N MET A 240 3.24 2.91 -10.57
CA MET A 240 2.08 3.18 -11.42
C MET A 240 1.85 4.67 -11.68
N LEU A 241 2.63 5.56 -11.06
CA LEU A 241 2.66 6.98 -11.45
C LEU A 241 3.39 7.21 -12.80
N ASN A 242 4.06 6.19 -13.32
CA ASN A 242 4.67 6.26 -14.65
C ASN A 242 3.61 6.13 -15.74
N GLU A 243 3.20 7.28 -16.28
CA GLU A 243 2.20 7.40 -17.34
C GLU A 243 2.55 6.68 -18.65
N LYS A 244 3.84 6.40 -18.93
CA LYS A 244 4.21 5.63 -20.12
C LYS A 244 3.74 4.17 -20.01
N GLU A 245 3.84 3.57 -18.81
CA GLU A 245 3.46 2.17 -18.58
C GLU A 245 2.05 1.99 -18.05
N PHE A 246 1.56 2.99 -17.29
CA PHE A 246 0.26 3.00 -16.65
C PHE A 246 -0.53 4.27 -17.01
N PRO A 247 -0.98 4.40 -18.28
CA PRO A 247 -1.66 5.61 -18.73
C PRO A 247 -2.91 5.90 -17.89
N GLY A 248 -3.00 7.13 -17.39
CA GLY A 248 -4.13 7.64 -16.61
C GLY A 248 -4.06 7.36 -15.11
N TYR A 249 -3.16 6.51 -14.62
CA TYR A 249 -3.07 6.20 -13.19
C TYR A 249 -2.62 7.43 -12.39
N ARG A 250 -1.56 8.13 -12.82
CA ARG A 250 -1.14 9.37 -12.15
C ARG A 250 -2.25 10.40 -12.17
N TRP A 251 -2.95 10.53 -13.30
CA TRP A 251 -4.06 11.46 -13.43
C TRP A 251 -5.18 11.15 -12.42
N VAL A 252 -5.64 9.89 -12.31
CA VAL A 252 -6.67 9.52 -11.31
C VAL A 252 -6.21 9.81 -9.89
N TYR A 253 -4.96 9.45 -9.56
CA TYR A 253 -4.41 9.71 -8.23
C TYR A 253 -4.36 11.22 -7.91
N GLU A 254 -3.93 12.04 -8.86
CA GLU A 254 -3.94 13.50 -8.71
C GLU A 254 -5.36 14.07 -8.60
N GLU A 255 -6.33 13.58 -9.36
CA GLU A 255 -7.72 14.03 -9.23
C GLU A 255 -8.35 13.63 -7.88
N ILE A 256 -8.00 12.48 -7.32
CA ILE A 256 -8.39 12.11 -5.95
C ILE A 256 -7.82 13.12 -4.95
N LEU A 257 -6.53 13.49 -5.07
CA LEU A 257 -5.92 14.49 -4.18
C LEU A 257 -6.54 15.89 -4.34
N LYS A 258 -6.88 16.29 -5.57
CA LYS A 258 -7.64 17.53 -5.83
C LYS A 258 -8.98 17.51 -5.13
N GLU A 259 -9.71 16.40 -5.23
CA GLU A 259 -11.01 16.27 -4.59
C GLU A 259 -10.90 16.31 -3.05
N CYS A 260 -9.89 15.63 -2.48
CA CYS A 260 -9.54 15.75 -1.07
C CYS A 260 -9.28 17.21 -0.67
N GLY A 261 -8.51 17.95 -1.47
CA GLY A 261 -8.23 19.37 -1.26
C GLY A 261 -9.50 20.23 -1.30
N ARG A 262 -10.39 20.01 -2.28
CA ARG A 262 -11.69 20.70 -2.38
C ARG A 262 -12.56 20.46 -1.15
N ARG A 263 -12.52 19.25 -0.60
CA ARG A 263 -13.27 18.85 0.61
C ARG A 263 -12.58 19.20 1.92
N LYS A 264 -11.37 19.80 1.86
CA LYS A 264 -10.53 20.08 3.05
C LYS A 264 -10.32 18.82 3.90
N ALA A 265 -10.03 17.70 3.23
CA ALA A 265 -9.79 16.42 3.87
C ALA A 265 -8.67 16.51 4.92
N LEU A 266 -8.84 15.76 6.01
CA LEU A 266 -7.82 15.58 7.02
C LEU A 266 -6.97 14.37 6.63
N PHE A 267 -5.77 14.61 6.13
CA PHE A 267 -4.81 13.55 5.85
C PHE A 267 -4.24 12.99 7.15
N ARG A 268 -4.21 11.66 7.24
CA ARG A 268 -3.73 10.90 8.41
C ARG A 268 -2.69 9.89 7.94
N LEU A 269 -1.61 9.77 8.70
CA LEU A 269 -0.73 8.60 8.60
C LEU A 269 -1.42 7.42 9.29
N CYS A 270 -1.11 6.19 8.87
CA CYS A 270 -1.70 5.00 9.47
C CYS A 270 -1.44 4.91 10.99
N ARG A 271 -0.24 5.29 11.48
CA ARG A 271 0.02 5.37 12.94
C ARG A 271 -0.90 6.32 13.71
N ASP A 272 -1.48 7.32 13.04
CA ASP A 272 -2.33 8.34 13.67
C ASP A 272 -3.82 7.97 13.60
N VAL A 273 -4.16 6.81 13.04
CA VAL A 273 -5.54 6.33 12.95
C VAL A 273 -6.03 5.92 14.34
N ASN A 274 -7.10 6.58 14.78
CA ASN A 274 -7.76 6.23 16.04
C ASN A 274 -8.52 4.91 15.89
N VAL A 275 -7.95 3.84 16.42
CA VAL A 275 -8.58 2.53 16.47
C VAL A 275 -9.42 2.44 17.74
N ARG A 276 -10.75 2.45 17.58
CA ARG A 276 -11.65 2.21 18.70
C ARG A 276 -11.71 0.71 18.94
N SER A 277 -11.61 0.29 20.20
CA SER A 277 -12.11 -1.02 20.59
C SER A 277 -13.61 -1.01 20.30
N GLU A 278 -14.10 -1.88 19.42
CA GLU A 278 -15.54 -2.05 19.22
C GLU A 278 -16.14 -2.44 20.58
N GLY A 279 -16.78 -1.48 21.24
CA GLY A 279 -17.65 -1.76 22.36
C GLY A 279 -18.85 -2.49 21.79
N ILE A 280 -19.01 -3.76 22.17
CA ILE A 280 -20.21 -4.58 21.94
C ILE A 280 -21.45 -3.73 22.23
N ARG A 281 -22.03 -3.12 21.20
CA ARG A 281 -23.42 -2.69 21.26
C ARG A 281 -24.25 -3.91 20.94
N SER A 282 -24.41 -4.75 21.97
CA SER A 282 -25.60 -5.57 22.10
C SER A 282 -26.78 -4.62 21.91
N LYS A 283 -27.47 -4.74 20.77
CA LYS A 283 -28.81 -4.22 20.66
C LYS A 283 -29.63 -5.06 21.62
N ASN A 284 -29.88 -4.49 22.80
CA ASN A 284 -30.92 -4.93 23.71
C ASN A 284 -32.22 -5.08 22.90
N GLY A 285 -32.55 -6.32 22.54
CA GLY A 285 -33.90 -6.70 22.19
C GLY A 285 -34.73 -6.71 23.47
N LYS A 286 -35.54 -5.66 23.65
CA LYS A 286 -36.71 -5.68 24.53
C LYS A 286 -37.85 -4.93 23.84
N ALA A 287 -38.72 -5.70 23.19
CA ALA A 287 -40.16 -5.71 23.38
C ALA A 287 -40.69 -7.01 22.75
#